data_AF-A0A9E1DYE3-F1
#
_entry.id   AF-A0A9E1DYE3-F1
#
_cell.length_a   1.000
_cell.length_b   1.000
_cell.length_c   1.000
_cell.angle_alpha   90.00
_cell.angle_beta   90.00
_cell.angle_gamma   90.00
#
_symmetry.space_group_name_H-M   'P 1'
#
loop_
_entity.id
_entity.type
_entity.pdbx_description
1 polymer ?
#
loop_
_entity_poly.entity_id
_entity_poly.type
_entity_poly.pdbx_seq_one_letter_code
_entity_poly.pdbx_strand_id
1 'polypeptide(L)'
;MKLNTFKIVIFAMAVSLAFYAVGFADYAYEKNELHPDVQQALHEVEEVVITGAGETSKVWDLQKNPESVDIVYIDADVAKGDFSSSQWNILRDWVKDGHTVWVDTERNSAFLEAFGFSPGPEMDGGVATSTGAHDVLADVSKVSTDSGAELRRYDVPLLQSNGEIVAAFNYLNRGLIIATGTIRNDRHDGNRLLANLYEFGAGYPVPPSVQDGEAVPPSGSYTVKITLRDGEALTGAMITDAFQFQTPYGNFTFYKNEISFISVALRMDLIELKRGDRLLGTLSGQVVRIRRPSGDVRTVEIRNLSKIVWR
;
A
#
# COMPACT_ATOMS: atom_id res chain seq x y z
N MET A 1 39.56 3.94 18.00
CA MET A 1 38.34 3.35 18.61
C MET A 1 37.25 4.42 18.51
N LYS A 2 36.50 4.41 17.40
CA LYS A 2 35.48 5.42 17.10
C LYS A 2 34.19 5.00 17.79
N LEU A 3 33.67 5.85 18.68
CA LEU A 3 32.31 5.69 19.20
C LEU A 3 31.34 5.88 18.03
N ASN A 4 30.60 4.83 17.70
CA ASN A 4 29.43 4.92 16.85
C ASN A 4 28.35 5.66 17.62
N THR A 5 28.00 6.85 17.13
CA THR A 5 26.84 7.61 17.59
C THR A 5 25.58 6.84 17.20
N PHE A 6 24.91 6.28 18.20
CA PHE A 6 23.53 5.80 18.10
C PHE A 6 22.64 6.99 17.70
N LYS A 7 22.23 7.07 16.43
CA LYS A 7 21.10 7.89 16.03
C LYS A 7 19.84 7.08 16.38
N ILE A 8 19.22 7.44 17.49
CA ILE A 8 17.85 7.03 17.79
C ILE A 8 16.99 7.76 16.75
N VAL A 9 16.39 6.98 15.85
CA VAL A 9 15.39 7.42 14.87
C VAL A 9 14.14 7.82 15.66
N ILE A 10 14.01 9.12 15.91
CA ILE A 10 12.78 9.71 16.45
C ILE A 10 12.01 10.23 15.24
N PHE A 11 10.96 9.49 14.90
CA PHE A 11 9.80 9.85 14.08
C PHE A 11 9.75 11.31 13.60
N ALA A 12 9.84 11.50 12.28
CA ALA A 12 9.41 12.70 11.60
C ALA A 12 7.87 12.74 11.35
N MET A 13 7.06 12.08 12.18
CA MET A 13 5.64 12.48 12.35
C MET A 13 5.50 13.79 13.16
N ALA A 14 6.61 14.52 13.38
CA ALA A 14 6.63 15.77 14.12
C ALA A 14 6.15 17.00 13.31
N VAL A 15 5.94 16.89 11.99
CA VAL A 15 5.61 18.07 11.16
C VAL A 15 4.09 18.36 11.11
N SER A 16 3.21 17.41 11.43
CA SER A 16 1.76 17.67 11.59
C SER A 16 1.28 17.78 13.05
N LEU A 17 2.19 17.85 14.02
CA LEU A 17 1.85 18.03 15.45
C LEU A 17 1.74 19.51 15.88
N ALA A 18 1.94 20.46 14.97
CA ALA A 18 1.93 21.89 15.29
C ALA A 18 0.56 22.57 15.22
N PHE A 19 -0.51 21.89 14.81
CA PHE A 19 -1.85 22.44 14.76
C PHE A 19 -2.81 21.61 15.62
N TYR A 20 -3.65 22.31 16.40
CA TYR A 20 -4.68 21.79 17.33
C TYR A 20 -4.29 21.48 18.78
N ALA A 21 -3.54 22.38 19.42
CA ALA A 21 -3.61 22.56 20.88
C ALA A 21 -4.53 23.74 21.25
N VAL A 22 -5.81 23.70 20.89
CA VAL A 22 -6.81 24.65 21.39
C VAL A 22 -8.07 23.90 21.82
N GLY A 23 -8.14 23.59 23.12
CA GLY A 23 -9.40 23.58 23.88
C GLY A 23 -10.36 22.40 23.67
N PHE A 24 -9.96 21.17 24.00
CA PHE A 24 -10.92 20.13 24.39
C PHE A 24 -10.44 19.44 25.67
N ALA A 25 -11.11 19.76 26.78
CA ALA A 25 -10.92 19.13 28.08
C ALA A 25 -11.72 17.82 28.18
N ASP A 26 -11.17 16.84 28.89
CA ASP A 26 -11.82 15.64 29.45
C ASP A 26 -12.35 14.55 28.51
N TYR A 27 -11.53 14.10 27.56
CA TYR A 27 -11.56 12.68 27.15
C TYR A 27 -10.23 12.04 27.50
N ALA A 28 -10.24 11.00 28.35
CA ALA A 28 -9.08 10.16 28.57
C ALA A 28 -8.80 9.39 27.27
N TYR A 29 -7.99 9.97 26.39
CA TYR A 29 -7.51 9.31 25.19
C TYR A 29 -6.57 8.19 25.62
N GLU A 30 -6.96 6.93 25.38
CA GLU A 30 -6.00 5.85 25.35
C GLU A 30 -4.95 6.21 24.30
N LYS A 31 -3.69 6.17 24.72
CA LYS A 31 -2.57 6.53 23.86
C LYS A 31 -2.51 5.49 22.74
N ASN A 32 -2.93 5.88 21.54
CA ASN A 32 -2.90 5.06 20.33
C ASN A 32 -1.48 4.86 19.80
N GLU A 33 -0.56 4.43 20.65
CA GLU A 33 0.80 4.12 20.22
C GLU A 33 0.79 2.83 19.40
N LEU A 34 1.58 2.82 18.32
CA LEU A 34 1.82 1.61 17.57
C LEU A 34 2.44 0.55 18.48
N HIS A 35 2.08 -0.71 18.30
CA HIS A 35 2.74 -1.81 19.00
C HIS A 35 4.27 -1.78 18.72
N PRO A 36 5.15 -2.07 19.69
CA PRO A 36 6.61 -2.03 19.49
C PRO A 36 7.10 -2.85 18.29
N ASP A 37 6.52 -4.02 18.04
CA ASP A 37 6.87 -4.86 16.88
C ASP A 37 6.52 -4.19 15.55
N VAL A 38 5.42 -3.44 15.48
CA VAL A 38 5.09 -2.63 14.30
C VAL A 38 6.14 -1.54 14.14
N GLN A 39 6.45 -0.80 15.21
CA GLN A 39 7.46 0.28 15.16
C GLN A 39 8.84 -0.21 14.69
N GLN A 40 9.26 -1.40 15.15
CA GLN A 40 10.53 -2.00 14.75
C GLN A 40 10.55 -2.50 13.30
N ALA A 41 9.38 -2.75 12.71
CA ALA A 41 9.24 -3.21 11.34
C ALA A 41 9.12 -2.06 10.32
N LEU A 42 9.00 -0.81 10.77
CA LEU A 42 8.89 0.35 9.87
C LEU A 42 10.23 0.69 9.22
N HIS A 43 10.16 1.11 7.97
CA HIS A 43 11.25 1.67 7.19
C HIS A 43 11.21 3.20 7.23
N GLU A 44 12.35 3.81 6.91
CA GLU A 44 12.39 5.25 6.65
C GLU A 44 11.76 5.49 5.27
N VAL A 45 10.80 6.42 5.22
CA VAL A 45 10.07 6.81 4.01
C VAL A 45 10.37 8.28 3.74
N GLU A 46 10.87 8.58 2.55
CA GLU A 46 11.15 9.93 2.10
C GLU A 46 9.89 10.52 1.45
N GLU A 47 9.34 11.57 2.05
CA GLU A 47 8.13 12.22 1.58
C GLU A 47 8.36 13.66 1.13
N VAL A 48 7.61 14.07 0.10
CA VAL A 48 7.43 15.49 -0.26
C VAL A 48 6.00 15.89 0.06
N VAL A 49 5.85 16.73 1.07
CA VAL A 49 4.56 17.30 1.49
C VAL A 49 4.34 18.65 0.80
N ILE A 50 3.19 18.81 0.13
CA ILE A 50 2.75 20.07 -0.49
C ILE A 50 1.48 20.51 0.25
N THR A 51 1.60 21.53 1.10
CA THR A 51 0.50 22.01 1.95
C THR A 51 -0.17 23.29 1.46
N GLY A 52 0.23 23.81 0.31
CA GLY A 52 -0.40 25.00 -0.27
C GLY A 52 0.17 25.41 -1.61
N ALA A 53 -0.51 26.34 -2.29
CA ALA A 53 -0.15 26.81 -3.62
C ALA A 53 1.31 27.32 -3.74
N GLY A 54 1.86 27.90 -2.66
CA GLY A 54 3.24 28.39 -2.63
C GLY A 54 4.30 27.27 -2.66
N GLU A 55 3.91 26.03 -2.39
CA GLU A 55 4.81 24.88 -2.28
C GLU A 55 4.81 23.97 -3.51
N THR A 56 3.97 24.22 -4.51
CA THR A 56 3.88 23.37 -5.71
C THR A 56 5.20 23.30 -6.49
N SER A 57 6.11 24.24 -6.26
CA SER A 57 7.46 24.22 -6.82
C SER A 57 8.31 23.03 -6.35
N LYS A 58 7.98 22.37 -5.23
CA LYS A 58 8.67 21.14 -4.77
C LYS A 58 8.58 19.99 -5.81
N VAL A 59 7.58 19.99 -6.68
CA VAL A 59 7.44 19.02 -7.79
C VAL A 59 8.64 19.05 -8.75
N TRP A 60 9.33 20.19 -8.87
CA TRP A 60 10.52 20.28 -9.75
C TRP A 60 11.68 19.42 -9.25
N ASP A 61 11.72 19.07 -7.96
CA ASP A 61 12.78 18.24 -7.40
C ASP A 61 12.63 16.77 -7.81
N LEU A 62 11.40 16.32 -8.14
CA LEU A 62 11.14 14.98 -8.68
C LEU A 62 11.84 14.76 -10.04
N GLN A 63 12.06 15.81 -10.83
CA GLN A 63 12.82 15.67 -12.09
C GLN A 63 14.32 15.48 -11.86
N LYS A 64 14.85 16.04 -10.77
CA LYS A 64 16.29 16.01 -10.49
C LYS A 64 16.70 14.69 -9.88
N ASN A 65 15.90 14.20 -8.92
CA ASN A 65 16.17 12.98 -8.16
C ASN A 65 14.86 12.19 -7.95
N PRO A 66 14.30 11.57 -9.01
CA PRO A 66 13.00 10.87 -8.90
C PRO A 66 13.01 9.73 -7.88
N GLU A 67 14.17 9.09 -7.68
CA GLU A 67 14.36 7.96 -6.77
C GLU A 67 14.62 8.36 -5.31
N SER A 68 14.74 9.66 -5.00
CA SER A 68 14.98 10.12 -3.62
C SER A 68 13.71 10.45 -2.86
N VAL A 69 12.55 10.21 -3.47
CA VAL A 69 11.23 10.47 -2.90
C VAL A 69 10.41 9.21 -3.11
N ASP A 70 9.83 8.71 -2.04
CA ASP A 70 8.95 7.54 -2.08
C ASP A 70 7.50 7.99 -2.34
N ILE A 71 7.07 9.05 -1.66
CA ILE A 71 5.68 9.53 -1.67
C ILE A 71 5.62 11.05 -1.83
N VAL A 72 4.70 11.52 -2.67
CA VAL A 72 4.27 12.92 -2.69
C VAL A 72 2.90 13.03 -2.04
N TYR A 73 2.81 13.72 -0.91
CA TYR A 73 1.55 14.02 -0.23
C TYR A 73 1.02 15.40 -0.63
N ILE A 74 -0.24 15.45 -1.06
CA ILE A 74 -0.96 16.65 -1.46
C ILE A 74 -2.07 16.91 -0.45
N ASP A 75 -1.94 18.02 0.27
CA ASP A 75 -2.87 18.40 1.33
C ASP A 75 -4.21 18.93 0.78
N ALA A 76 -5.22 19.00 1.66
CA ALA A 76 -6.56 19.52 1.37
C ALA A 76 -6.55 20.99 0.90
N ASP A 77 -5.56 21.78 1.30
CA ASP A 77 -5.44 23.19 0.94
C ASP A 77 -4.78 23.44 -0.43
N VAL A 78 -4.46 22.40 -1.19
CA VAL A 78 -3.88 22.51 -2.54
C VAL A 78 -4.91 22.18 -3.58
N ALA A 79 -5.24 23.10 -4.49
CA ALA A 79 -6.09 22.81 -5.63
C ALA A 79 -5.26 22.40 -6.85
N LYS A 80 -5.84 21.60 -7.76
CA LYS A 80 -5.21 21.29 -9.06
C LYS A 80 -4.81 22.55 -9.85
N GLY A 81 -5.59 23.62 -9.73
CA GLY A 81 -5.30 24.90 -10.38
C GLY A 81 -4.01 25.58 -9.91
N ASP A 82 -3.48 25.17 -8.75
CA ASP A 82 -2.24 25.71 -8.19
C ASP A 82 -0.99 25.13 -8.87
N PHE A 83 -1.14 24.03 -9.61
CA PHE A 83 -0.09 23.46 -10.44
C PHE A 83 -0.15 24.03 -11.85
N SER A 84 0.99 24.50 -12.35
CA SER A 84 1.16 24.73 -13.79
C SER A 84 1.03 23.41 -14.56
N SER A 85 0.68 23.49 -15.85
CA SER A 85 0.58 22.30 -16.71
C SER A 85 1.88 21.48 -16.76
N SER A 86 3.04 22.13 -16.64
CA SER A 86 4.33 21.46 -16.60
C SER A 86 4.54 20.69 -15.29
N GLN A 87 4.23 21.29 -14.13
CA GLN A 87 4.30 20.59 -12.84
C GLN A 87 3.35 19.39 -12.82
N TRP A 88 2.14 19.55 -13.34
CA TRP A 88 1.19 18.46 -13.45
C TRP A 88 1.71 17.30 -14.32
N ASN A 89 2.31 17.61 -15.46
CA ASN A 89 2.90 16.57 -16.32
C ASN A 89 4.03 15.82 -15.62
N ILE A 90 4.90 16.53 -14.89
CA ILE A 90 5.98 15.91 -14.11
C ILE A 90 5.42 14.94 -13.09
N LEU A 91 4.47 15.39 -12.26
CA LEU A 91 3.89 14.57 -11.21
C LEU A 91 3.21 13.33 -11.81
N ARG A 92 2.42 13.51 -12.87
CA ARG A 92 1.72 12.41 -13.53
C ARG A 92 2.68 11.41 -14.15
N ASP A 93 3.75 11.88 -14.80
CA ASP A 93 4.72 10.99 -15.45
C ASP A 93 5.56 10.26 -14.38
N TRP A 94 5.91 10.92 -13.28
CA TRP A 94 6.53 10.29 -12.11
C TRP A 94 5.65 9.19 -11.52
N VAL A 95 4.34 9.42 -11.30
CA VAL A 95 3.42 8.34 -10.89
C VAL A 95 3.41 7.20 -11.91
N LYS A 96 3.30 7.49 -13.21
CA LYS A 96 3.29 6.44 -14.24
C LYS A 96 4.54 5.55 -14.23
N ASP A 97 5.67 6.08 -13.79
CA ASP A 97 6.93 5.35 -13.72
C ASP A 97 7.02 4.39 -12.54
N GLY A 98 6.10 4.49 -11.55
CA GLY A 98 5.99 3.52 -10.46
C GLY A 98 5.81 4.14 -9.07
N HIS A 99 5.84 5.46 -8.97
CA HIS A 99 5.85 6.15 -7.68
C HIS A 99 4.44 6.44 -7.14
N THR A 100 4.37 6.89 -5.88
CA THR A 100 3.10 7.07 -5.16
C THR A 100 2.77 8.54 -4.93
N VAL A 101 1.53 8.91 -5.27
CA VAL A 101 0.92 10.17 -4.85
C VAL A 101 -0.19 9.89 -3.85
N TRP A 102 -0.17 10.57 -2.72
CA TRP A 102 -1.26 10.57 -1.75
C TRP A 102 -1.94 11.94 -1.78
N VAL A 103 -3.25 11.94 -1.97
CA VAL A 103 -4.09 13.14 -2.04
C VAL A 103 -5.10 13.11 -0.91
N ASP A 104 -5.16 14.18 -0.11
CA ASP A 104 -6.31 14.41 0.76
C ASP A 104 -7.54 14.70 -0.11
N THR A 105 -8.67 14.06 0.19
CA THR A 105 -9.88 14.16 -0.63
C THR A 105 -10.63 15.47 -0.48
N GLU A 106 -10.46 16.21 0.63
CA GLU A 106 -11.10 17.52 0.79
C GLU A 106 -10.57 18.50 -0.27
N ARG A 107 -11.49 19.21 -0.97
CA ARG A 107 -11.20 20.26 -1.97
C ARG A 107 -10.32 19.86 -3.17
N ASN A 108 -9.94 18.60 -3.28
CA ASN A 108 -9.05 18.07 -4.32
C ASN A 108 -9.78 17.36 -5.48
N SER A 109 -11.08 17.64 -5.67
CA SER A 109 -11.92 16.90 -6.63
C SER A 109 -11.33 16.85 -8.05
N ALA A 110 -10.92 17.99 -8.60
CA ALA A 110 -10.33 18.06 -9.94
C ALA A 110 -8.99 17.32 -10.06
N PHE A 111 -8.25 17.20 -8.95
CA PHE A 111 -6.99 16.46 -8.85
C PHE A 111 -7.25 14.96 -8.86
N LEU A 112 -8.18 14.50 -8.02
CA LEU A 112 -8.67 13.12 -7.94
C LEU A 112 -9.24 12.63 -9.28
N GLU A 113 -10.07 13.44 -9.95
CA GLU A 113 -10.60 13.13 -11.28
C GLU A 113 -9.50 12.86 -12.32
N ALA A 114 -8.41 13.61 -12.23
CA ALA A 114 -7.29 13.47 -13.14
C ALA A 114 -6.49 12.17 -12.90
N PHE A 115 -6.66 11.55 -11.74
CA PHE A 115 -6.16 10.23 -11.37
C PHE A 115 -7.24 9.13 -11.42
N GLY A 116 -8.35 9.39 -12.11
CA GLY A 116 -9.35 8.36 -12.43
C GLY A 116 -10.43 8.16 -11.36
N PHE A 117 -10.37 8.87 -10.24
CA PHE A 117 -11.46 8.89 -9.27
C PHE A 117 -12.65 9.68 -9.81
N SER A 118 -13.81 9.50 -9.17
CA SER A 118 -15.01 10.29 -9.37
C SER A 118 -15.48 10.76 -7.99
N PRO A 119 -14.94 11.88 -7.48
CA PRO A 119 -15.30 12.41 -6.18
C PRO A 119 -16.78 12.76 -6.14
N GLY A 120 -17.46 12.33 -5.08
CA GLY A 120 -18.82 12.69 -4.74
C GLY A 120 -18.87 13.95 -3.86
N PRO A 121 -19.97 14.14 -3.12
CA PRO A 121 -20.08 15.24 -2.16
C PRO A 121 -18.98 15.17 -1.10
N GLU A 122 -18.56 16.35 -0.62
CA GLU A 122 -17.75 16.46 0.59
C GLU A 122 -18.55 15.93 1.79
N MET A 123 -17.83 15.31 2.73
CA MET A 123 -18.38 14.70 3.92
C MET A 123 -17.70 15.32 5.14
N ASP A 124 -18.51 15.68 6.12
CA ASP A 124 -17.99 15.99 7.45
C ASP A 124 -17.25 14.76 8.00
N GLY A 125 -16.16 14.99 8.74
CA GLY A 125 -15.41 13.94 9.39
C GLY A 125 -16.28 13.00 10.24
N GLY A 126 -15.77 11.80 10.48
CA GLY A 126 -16.52 10.79 11.23
C GLY A 126 -15.70 9.55 11.48
N VAL A 127 -16.38 8.48 11.89
CA VAL A 127 -15.75 7.17 12.03
C VAL A 127 -15.99 6.39 10.75
N ALA A 128 -14.91 6.09 10.03
CA ALA A 128 -14.92 5.18 8.90
C ALA A 128 -14.49 3.78 9.34
N THR A 129 -15.03 2.76 8.71
CA THR A 129 -14.74 1.35 8.97
C THR A 129 -13.92 0.77 7.84
N SER A 130 -13.01 -0.14 8.17
CA SER A 130 -12.21 -0.89 7.21
C SER A 130 -13.10 -1.78 6.34
N THR A 131 -12.81 -1.83 5.04
CA THR A 131 -13.48 -2.74 4.10
C THR A 131 -12.91 -4.16 4.16
N GLY A 132 -11.72 -4.34 4.77
CA GLY A 132 -10.97 -5.60 4.75
C GLY A 132 -10.49 -6.03 3.36
N ALA A 133 -10.53 -5.15 2.36
CA ALA A 133 -10.25 -5.49 0.97
C ALA A 133 -8.76 -5.58 0.62
N HIS A 134 -7.86 -5.13 1.51
CA HIS A 134 -6.44 -4.99 1.21
C HIS A 134 -5.54 -5.13 2.45
N ASP A 135 -4.30 -5.60 2.26
CA ASP A 135 -3.32 -5.86 3.32
C ASP A 135 -2.97 -4.60 4.14
N VAL A 136 -3.10 -3.40 3.55
CA VAL A 136 -2.90 -2.11 4.26
C VAL A 136 -3.90 -1.89 5.40
N LEU A 137 -4.97 -2.68 5.45
CA LEU A 137 -5.97 -2.65 6.51
C LEU A 137 -5.67 -3.66 7.63
N ALA A 138 -4.48 -4.28 7.65
CA ALA A 138 -4.04 -5.15 8.73
C ALA A 138 -4.09 -4.42 10.09
N ASP A 139 -4.84 -5.00 11.04
CA ASP A 139 -5.18 -4.39 12.34
C ASP A 139 -5.88 -3.03 12.28
N VAL A 140 -6.53 -2.71 11.16
CA VAL A 140 -7.34 -1.52 11.02
C VAL A 140 -8.80 -1.95 10.95
N SER A 141 -9.56 -1.63 12.00
CA SER A 141 -10.99 -1.88 12.08
C SER A 141 -11.79 -0.61 11.83
N LYS A 142 -11.37 0.50 12.43
CA LYS A 142 -12.02 1.81 12.33
C LYS A 142 -11.00 2.93 12.45
N VAL A 143 -11.27 4.03 11.77
CA VAL A 143 -10.43 5.23 11.76
C VAL A 143 -11.32 6.45 11.87
N SER A 144 -10.90 7.46 12.62
CA SER A 144 -11.56 8.76 12.58
C SER A 144 -10.95 9.64 11.48
N THR A 145 -11.80 10.33 10.73
CA THR A 145 -11.39 11.37 9.79
C THR A 145 -11.93 12.72 10.25
N ASP A 146 -11.21 13.82 9.98
CA ASP A 146 -11.70 15.18 10.27
C ASP A 146 -12.57 15.73 9.13
N SER A 147 -12.30 15.30 7.90
CA SER A 147 -13.04 15.66 6.69
C SER A 147 -12.76 14.64 5.57
N GLY A 148 -13.43 14.79 4.43
CA GLY A 148 -13.10 14.08 3.20
C GLY A 148 -14.18 14.22 2.13
N ALA A 149 -14.14 13.36 1.13
CA ALA A 149 -15.20 13.24 0.13
C ALA A 149 -15.56 11.78 -0.12
N GLU A 150 -16.80 11.55 -0.56
CA GLU A 150 -17.17 10.26 -1.15
C GLU A 150 -16.28 10.00 -2.38
N LEU A 151 -15.81 8.76 -2.55
CA LEU A 151 -15.06 8.32 -3.70
C LEU A 151 -15.86 7.31 -4.51
N ARG A 152 -16.11 7.63 -5.78
CA ARG A 152 -16.62 6.70 -6.79
C ARG A 152 -15.51 6.40 -7.79
N ARG A 153 -15.62 5.30 -8.54
CA ARG A 153 -14.58 4.83 -9.49
C ARG A 153 -13.20 4.70 -8.84
N TYR A 154 -13.00 3.58 -8.18
CA TYR A 154 -11.74 3.21 -7.57
C TYR A 154 -11.37 1.77 -7.95
N ASP A 155 -10.09 1.43 -7.84
CA ASP A 155 -9.59 0.07 -8.02
C ASP A 155 -9.72 -0.74 -6.72
N VAL A 156 -9.39 -0.13 -5.57
CA VAL A 156 -9.41 -0.80 -4.25
C VAL A 156 -10.04 0.11 -3.19
N PRO A 157 -11.22 -0.22 -2.64
CA PRO A 157 -11.81 0.55 -1.55
C PRO A 157 -11.16 0.18 -0.22
N LEU A 158 -10.84 1.18 0.62
CA LEU A 158 -10.13 0.98 1.88
C LEU A 158 -11.01 1.23 3.10
N LEU A 159 -11.65 2.40 3.14
CA LEU A 159 -12.51 2.81 4.25
C LEU A 159 -13.89 3.18 3.75
N GLN A 160 -14.91 2.86 4.53
CA GLN A 160 -16.29 3.24 4.27
C GLN A 160 -16.92 3.96 5.48
N SER A 161 -17.73 4.98 5.22
CA SER A 161 -18.52 5.71 6.21
C SER A 161 -19.95 5.83 5.72
N ASN A 162 -20.93 5.42 6.55
CA ASN A 162 -22.35 5.42 6.19
C ASN A 162 -22.70 4.73 4.85
N GLY A 163 -21.92 3.69 4.49
CA GLY A 163 -22.10 2.94 3.24
C GLY A 163 -21.35 3.52 2.03
N GLU A 164 -20.74 4.69 2.17
CA GLU A 164 -19.98 5.36 1.12
C GLU A 164 -18.47 5.16 1.30
N ILE A 165 -17.72 5.03 0.20
CA ILE A 165 -16.26 4.89 0.26
C ILE A 165 -15.61 6.25 0.46
N VAL A 166 -14.73 6.37 1.45
CA VAL A 166 -14.06 7.63 1.84
C VAL A 166 -12.54 7.54 1.80
N ALA A 167 -12.01 6.34 1.53
CA ALA A 167 -10.60 6.13 1.22
C ALA A 167 -10.46 5.00 0.22
N ALA A 168 -9.60 5.16 -0.78
CA ALA A 168 -9.40 4.18 -1.84
C ALA A 168 -8.05 4.33 -2.55
N PHE A 169 -7.69 3.32 -3.34
CA PHE A 169 -6.59 3.36 -4.29
C PHE A 169 -7.08 3.39 -5.73
N ASN A 170 -6.25 4.01 -6.58
CA ASN A 170 -6.20 3.78 -8.01
C ASN A 170 -4.78 3.49 -8.44
N TYR A 171 -4.64 2.77 -9.55
CA TYR A 171 -3.37 2.57 -10.22
C TYR A 171 -3.31 3.40 -11.50
N LEU A 172 -2.18 4.07 -11.71
CA LEU A 172 -1.88 4.73 -12.98
C LEU A 172 -0.61 4.11 -13.55
N ASN A 173 -0.78 3.21 -14.51
CA ASN A 173 0.30 2.38 -15.04
C ASN A 173 0.98 1.56 -13.93
N ARG A 174 2.16 1.97 -13.48
CA ARG A 174 2.91 1.29 -12.41
C ARG A 174 2.76 1.97 -11.05
N GLY A 175 2.33 3.23 -11.01
CA GLY A 175 2.23 3.99 -9.77
C GLY A 175 0.91 3.83 -9.06
N LEU A 176 0.93 4.26 -7.80
CA LEU A 176 -0.19 4.19 -6.88
C LEU A 176 -0.71 5.60 -6.59
N ILE A 177 -2.03 5.73 -6.54
CA ILE A 177 -2.69 6.93 -6.06
C ILE A 177 -3.52 6.56 -4.85
N ILE A 178 -3.19 7.18 -3.72
CA ILE A 178 -3.88 7.05 -2.46
C ILE A 178 -4.80 8.25 -2.31
N ALA A 179 -6.08 8.02 -2.10
CA ALA A 179 -7.06 9.06 -1.81
C ALA A 179 -7.69 8.77 -0.46
N THR A 180 -7.53 9.68 0.51
CA THR A 180 -8.16 9.58 1.84
C THR A 180 -8.67 10.93 2.30
N GLY A 181 -9.67 10.99 3.17
CA GLY A 181 -9.86 12.19 4.00
C GLY A 181 -8.69 12.41 4.98
N THR A 182 -8.71 13.52 5.72
CA THR A 182 -7.71 13.80 6.76
C THR A 182 -7.85 12.78 7.89
N ILE A 183 -6.91 11.84 8.00
CA ILE A 183 -6.92 10.79 9.01
C ILE A 183 -6.42 11.34 10.35
N ARG A 184 -7.24 11.15 11.39
CA ARG A 184 -6.85 11.44 12.76
C ARG A 184 -5.99 10.33 13.33
N ASN A 185 -4.74 10.65 13.61
CA ASN A 185 -3.77 9.70 14.11
C ASN A 185 -3.96 9.38 15.62
N ASP A 186 -4.63 10.27 16.36
CA ASP A 186 -4.89 10.21 17.79
C ASP A 186 -6.11 9.36 18.17
N ARG A 187 -6.89 8.88 17.19
CA ARG A 187 -8.17 8.18 17.42
C ARG A 187 -8.27 6.86 16.67
N HIS A 188 -8.82 5.86 17.36
CA HIS A 188 -9.02 4.51 16.81
C HIS A 188 -7.74 3.96 16.16
N ASP A 189 -7.83 3.29 15.01
CA ASP A 189 -6.66 2.66 14.38
C ASP A 189 -5.91 3.62 13.43
N GLY A 190 -6.05 4.94 13.63
CA GLY A 190 -5.53 5.96 12.72
C GLY A 190 -4.00 5.91 12.55
N ASN A 191 -3.24 5.85 13.64
CA ASN A 191 -1.79 5.67 13.60
C ASN A 191 -1.38 4.40 12.84
N ARG A 192 -2.11 3.30 13.04
CA ARG A 192 -1.85 2.01 12.38
C ARG A 192 -2.10 2.10 10.89
N LEU A 193 -3.22 2.69 10.47
CA LEU A 193 -3.51 2.87 9.05
C LEU A 193 -2.47 3.75 8.37
N LEU A 194 -2.11 4.90 8.98
CA LEU A 194 -1.09 5.80 8.42
C LEU A 194 0.23 5.05 8.20
N ALA A 195 0.71 4.32 9.21
CA ALA A 195 1.94 3.53 9.08
C ALA A 195 1.85 2.51 7.91
N ASN A 196 0.72 1.80 7.80
CA ASN A 196 0.52 0.84 6.71
C ASN A 196 0.48 1.51 5.32
N LEU A 197 -0.12 2.70 5.21
CA LEU A 197 -0.19 3.46 3.97
C LEU A 197 1.18 3.99 3.54
N TYR A 198 2.00 4.47 4.48
CA TYR A 198 3.37 4.91 4.21
C TYR A 198 4.25 3.77 3.72
N GLU A 199 4.26 2.63 4.43
CA GLU A 199 5.03 1.45 4.02
C GLU A 199 4.61 0.98 2.63
N PHE A 200 3.31 0.80 2.40
CA PHE A 200 2.81 0.31 1.13
C PHE A 200 3.03 1.32 -0.01
N GLY A 201 2.84 2.61 0.26
CA GLY A 201 3.08 3.69 -0.71
C GLY A 201 4.54 3.79 -1.12
N ALA A 202 5.47 3.50 -0.21
CA ALA A 202 6.89 3.42 -0.50
C ALA A 202 7.31 2.07 -1.14
N GLY A 203 6.38 1.15 -1.36
CA GLY A 203 6.65 -0.18 -1.94
C GLY A 203 7.19 -1.20 -0.95
N TYR A 204 7.22 -0.89 0.35
CA TYR A 204 7.59 -1.83 1.41
C TYR A 204 6.41 -2.76 1.78
N PRO A 205 6.68 -3.94 2.37
CA PRO A 205 5.64 -4.79 2.92
C PRO A 205 4.93 -4.10 4.11
N VAL A 206 3.60 -4.21 4.16
CA VAL A 206 2.83 -3.73 5.32
C VAL A 206 3.26 -4.49 6.58
N PRO A 207 3.47 -3.81 7.73
CA PRO A 207 3.93 -4.48 8.93
C PRO A 207 2.92 -5.53 9.43
N PRO A 208 3.40 -6.66 9.97
CA PRO A 208 2.56 -7.79 10.34
C PRO A 208 1.47 -7.42 11.36
N SER A 209 0.38 -8.19 11.35
CA SER A 209 -0.65 -8.06 12.38
C SER A 209 -0.12 -8.44 13.77
N VAL A 210 -0.51 -7.71 14.80
CA VAL A 210 -0.11 -7.96 16.19
C VAL A 210 -1.34 -8.04 17.11
N GLN A 211 -2.08 -9.15 17.05
CA GLN A 211 -3.15 -9.41 18.03
C GLN A 211 -2.59 -10.15 19.26
N ASP A 212 -2.72 -9.52 20.43
CA ASP A 212 -2.56 -10.03 21.81
C ASP A 212 -1.85 -11.38 21.99
N GLY A 213 -0.51 -11.35 22.02
CA GLY A 213 0.31 -12.32 22.75
C GLY A 213 0.76 -13.57 22.00
N GLU A 214 0.22 -13.84 20.82
CA GLU A 214 0.88 -14.68 19.84
C GLU A 214 1.19 -13.79 18.65
N ALA A 215 2.46 -13.72 18.23
CA ALA A 215 2.80 -13.15 16.93
C ALA A 215 2.00 -13.93 15.89
N VAL A 216 0.84 -13.41 15.50
CA VAL A 216 0.08 -13.91 14.37
C VAL A 216 1.06 -13.76 13.22
N PRO A 217 1.55 -14.85 12.61
CA PRO A 217 2.46 -14.73 11.49
C PRO A 217 1.77 -13.81 10.49
N PRO A 218 2.48 -12.78 9.96
CA PRO A 218 1.90 -11.64 9.27
C PRO A 218 0.62 -12.02 8.53
N SER A 219 -0.51 -11.41 8.89
CA SER A 219 -1.68 -11.37 8.00
C SER A 219 -1.16 -10.82 6.66
N GLY A 220 -0.97 -11.71 5.69
CA GLY A 220 0.09 -11.62 4.68
C GLY A 220 0.65 -13.01 4.31
N SER A 221 0.29 -14.04 5.08
CA SER A 221 0.09 -15.39 4.57
C SER A 221 -0.96 -15.33 3.44
N TYR A 222 -0.54 -14.92 2.23
CA TYR A 222 -1.34 -15.08 1.03
C TYR A 222 -1.81 -16.53 1.02
N THR A 223 -3.13 -16.72 1.16
CA THR A 223 -3.67 -18.06 1.12
C THR A 223 -3.64 -18.46 -0.34
N VAL A 224 -2.56 -19.11 -0.74
CA VAL A 224 -2.43 -19.57 -2.10
C VAL A 224 -3.23 -20.84 -2.28
N LYS A 225 -3.85 -20.98 -3.44
CA LYS A 225 -4.33 -22.25 -3.94
C LYS A 225 -3.39 -22.72 -5.03
N ILE A 226 -2.69 -23.83 -4.76
CA ILE A 226 -1.86 -24.53 -5.74
C ILE A 226 -2.68 -25.70 -6.28
N THR A 227 -2.88 -25.78 -7.59
CA THR A 227 -3.44 -26.96 -8.25
C THR A 227 -2.31 -27.76 -8.89
N LEU A 228 -2.22 -29.04 -8.55
CA LEU A 228 -1.28 -30.00 -9.13
C LEU A 228 -1.82 -30.55 -10.45
N ARG A 229 -0.95 -31.14 -11.28
CA ARG A 229 -1.35 -31.74 -12.56
C ARG A 229 -2.27 -32.95 -12.42
N ASP A 230 -2.22 -33.65 -11.29
CA ASP A 230 -3.13 -34.76 -10.97
C ASP A 230 -4.52 -34.29 -10.48
N GLY A 231 -4.72 -32.97 -10.37
CA GLY A 231 -5.96 -32.34 -9.92
C GLY A 231 -6.03 -32.10 -8.40
N GLU A 232 -5.05 -32.55 -7.62
CA GLU A 232 -4.99 -32.23 -6.19
C GLU A 232 -4.84 -30.71 -6.00
N ALA A 233 -5.57 -30.16 -5.03
CA ALA A 233 -5.45 -28.76 -4.65
C ALA A 233 -4.86 -28.64 -3.24
N LEU A 234 -3.82 -27.81 -3.12
CA LEU A 234 -3.18 -27.46 -1.86
C LEU A 234 -3.52 -26.01 -1.52
N THR A 235 -3.86 -25.77 -0.27
CA THR A 235 -4.17 -24.44 0.24
C THR A 235 -3.32 -24.16 1.48
N GLY A 236 -2.81 -22.94 1.61
CA GLY A 236 -1.94 -22.55 2.72
C GLY A 236 -1.09 -21.32 2.41
N ALA A 237 -0.13 -21.04 3.29
CA ALA A 237 0.77 -19.91 3.17
C ALA A 237 1.96 -20.24 2.25
N MET A 238 2.20 -19.39 1.24
CA MET A 238 3.36 -19.52 0.36
C MET A 238 4.67 -19.17 1.07
N ILE A 239 5.58 -20.14 1.17
CA ILE A 239 6.93 -19.94 1.71
C ILE A 239 7.90 -19.49 0.62
N THR A 240 7.70 -19.93 -0.63
CA THR A 240 8.57 -19.50 -1.74
C THR A 240 8.37 -18.01 -2.03
N ASP A 241 9.42 -17.21 -1.84
CA ASP A 241 9.32 -15.75 -1.93
C ASP A 241 9.43 -15.19 -3.33
N ALA A 242 10.09 -15.90 -4.25
CA ALA A 242 10.27 -15.44 -5.62
C ALA A 242 10.30 -16.58 -6.64
N PHE A 243 9.95 -16.24 -7.88
CA PHE A 243 9.92 -17.12 -9.03
C PHE A 243 10.85 -16.57 -10.12
N GLN A 244 11.78 -17.40 -10.58
CA GLN A 244 12.63 -17.08 -11.72
C GLN A 244 11.87 -17.43 -13.00
N PHE A 245 11.73 -16.48 -13.91
CA PHE A 245 10.92 -16.61 -15.11
C PHE A 245 11.75 -16.27 -16.35
N GLN A 246 11.99 -17.27 -17.20
CA GLN A 246 12.77 -17.12 -18.42
C GLN A 246 11.83 -16.83 -19.60
N THR A 247 12.10 -15.75 -20.33
CA THR A 247 11.39 -15.35 -21.54
C THR A 247 12.38 -15.22 -22.71
N PRO A 248 11.91 -15.08 -23.97
CA PRO A 248 12.79 -14.75 -25.09
C PRO A 248 13.56 -13.42 -24.94
N TYR A 249 13.08 -12.52 -24.08
CA TYR A 249 13.65 -11.19 -23.87
C TYR A 249 14.61 -11.11 -22.68
N GLY A 250 14.71 -12.17 -21.87
CA GLY A 250 15.57 -12.20 -20.68
C GLY A 250 15.00 -13.03 -19.54
N ASN A 251 15.75 -13.02 -18.43
CA ASN A 251 15.37 -13.66 -17.18
C ASN A 251 14.83 -12.61 -16.21
N PHE A 252 13.69 -12.91 -15.60
CA PHE A 252 13.00 -12.05 -14.64
C PHE A 252 12.88 -12.76 -13.30
N THR A 253 12.92 -12.00 -12.22
CA THR A 253 12.56 -12.48 -10.88
C THR A 253 11.28 -11.79 -10.47
N PHE A 254 10.25 -12.55 -10.15
CA PHE A 254 8.99 -12.03 -9.65
C PHE A 254 8.79 -12.48 -8.20
N TYR A 255 8.60 -11.53 -7.30
CA TYR A 255 8.33 -11.81 -5.90
C TYR A 255 6.85 -12.19 -5.70
N LYS A 256 6.56 -13.05 -4.73
CA LYS A 256 5.21 -13.60 -4.51
C LYS A 256 4.15 -12.52 -4.25
N ASN A 257 4.53 -11.35 -3.75
CA ASN A 257 3.65 -10.22 -3.51
C ASN A 257 3.27 -9.46 -4.80
N GLU A 258 4.02 -9.62 -5.88
CA GLU A 258 3.77 -9.00 -7.20
C GLU A 258 2.84 -9.84 -8.08
N ILE A 259 2.70 -11.13 -7.76
CA ILE A 259 2.06 -12.14 -8.61
C ILE A 259 0.61 -12.34 -8.17
N SER A 260 -0.33 -12.27 -9.12
CA SER A 260 -1.73 -12.64 -8.89
C SER A 260 -1.99 -14.09 -9.28
N PHE A 261 -1.33 -14.57 -10.33
CA PHE A 261 -1.60 -15.86 -10.92
C PHE A 261 -0.39 -16.43 -11.66
N ILE A 262 -0.23 -17.75 -11.56
CA ILE A 262 0.70 -18.54 -12.38
C ILE A 262 -0.07 -19.69 -13.02
N SER A 263 0.11 -19.89 -14.33
CA SER A 263 -0.25 -21.10 -15.04
C SER A 263 1.00 -21.83 -15.50
N VAL A 264 1.10 -23.13 -15.20
CA VAL A 264 2.22 -23.96 -15.63
C VAL A 264 1.74 -24.92 -16.71
N ALA A 265 2.15 -24.70 -17.96
CA ALA A 265 1.73 -25.52 -19.09
C ALA A 265 2.84 -26.50 -19.53
N LEU A 266 2.62 -27.28 -20.58
CA LEU A 266 3.66 -28.17 -21.12
C LEU A 266 4.68 -27.43 -22.01
N ARG A 267 4.29 -26.28 -22.58
CA ARG A 267 5.10 -25.55 -23.55
C ARG A 267 5.53 -24.17 -23.08
N MET A 268 4.65 -23.48 -22.35
CA MET A 268 4.87 -22.10 -21.98
C MET A 268 4.04 -21.78 -20.74
N ASP A 269 4.70 -21.26 -19.74
CA ASP A 269 4.09 -20.81 -18.51
C ASP A 269 3.60 -19.37 -18.68
N LEU A 270 2.58 -19.00 -17.92
CA LEU A 270 2.01 -17.66 -17.86
C LEU A 270 2.12 -17.18 -16.43
N ILE A 271 2.72 -16.00 -16.24
CA ILE A 271 2.66 -15.26 -14.99
C ILE A 271 1.81 -14.01 -15.22
N GLU A 272 0.85 -13.79 -14.35
CA GLU A 272 0.03 -12.59 -14.29
C GLU A 272 0.36 -11.86 -12.99
N LEU A 273 0.70 -10.59 -13.13
CA LEU A 273 1.01 -9.74 -11.99
C LEU A 273 -0.27 -9.14 -11.42
N LYS A 274 -0.24 -8.71 -10.16
CA LYS A 274 -1.39 -8.03 -9.52
C LYS A 274 -1.85 -6.78 -10.27
N ARG A 275 -0.90 -6.12 -10.94
CA ARG A 275 -1.16 -4.97 -11.82
C ARG A 275 -1.73 -5.33 -13.20
N GLY A 276 -2.03 -6.60 -13.47
CA GLY A 276 -2.66 -7.07 -14.71
C GLY A 276 -1.70 -7.41 -15.86
N ASP A 277 -0.41 -7.09 -15.73
CA ASP A 277 0.62 -7.51 -16.70
C ASP A 277 0.66 -9.02 -16.84
N ARG A 278 0.86 -9.48 -18.08
CA ARG A 278 0.97 -10.90 -18.41
C ARG A 278 2.26 -11.18 -19.14
N LEU A 279 3.06 -12.11 -18.61
CA LEU A 279 4.28 -12.56 -19.27
C LEU A 279 4.21 -14.04 -19.58
N LEU A 280 4.64 -14.37 -20.80
CA LEU A 280 4.78 -15.73 -21.28
C LEU A 280 6.25 -16.14 -21.26
N GLY A 281 6.52 -17.34 -20.75
CA GLY A 281 7.89 -17.80 -20.55
C GLY A 281 7.97 -19.21 -19.98
N THR A 282 9.00 -19.48 -19.21
CA THR A 282 9.23 -20.75 -18.53
C THR A 282 9.67 -20.46 -17.11
N LEU A 283 8.96 -21.02 -16.14
CA LEU A 283 9.40 -20.99 -14.76
C LEU A 283 10.66 -21.83 -14.61
N SER A 284 11.69 -21.21 -14.08
CA SER A 284 12.96 -21.85 -13.75
C SER A 284 13.08 -21.99 -12.23
N GLY A 285 13.68 -23.09 -11.79
CA GLY A 285 13.74 -23.47 -10.36
C GLY A 285 13.10 -24.83 -10.11
N GLN A 286 13.40 -25.42 -8.95
CA GLN A 286 13.03 -26.81 -8.68
C GLN A 286 11.72 -26.95 -7.92
N VAL A 287 11.39 -26.07 -6.96
CA VAL A 287 10.29 -26.32 -6.01
C VAL A 287 9.54 -25.08 -5.52
N VAL A 288 8.27 -25.29 -5.19
CA VAL A 288 7.38 -24.40 -4.46
C VAL A 288 7.12 -24.99 -3.08
N ARG A 289 7.23 -24.17 -2.02
CA ARG A 289 6.98 -24.58 -0.64
C ARG A 289 5.73 -23.89 -0.09
N ILE A 290 4.81 -24.68 0.46
CA ILE A 290 3.56 -24.20 1.04
C ILE A 290 3.42 -24.75 2.47
N ARG A 291 3.12 -23.87 3.43
CA ARG A 291 2.74 -24.25 4.80
C ARG A 291 1.23 -24.41 4.85
N ARG A 292 0.73 -25.62 5.10
CA ARG A 292 -0.70 -25.89 5.22
C ARG A 292 -1.27 -25.37 6.55
N PRO A 293 -2.60 -25.22 6.68
CA PRO A 293 -3.24 -24.84 7.95
C PRO A 293 -2.89 -25.77 9.12
N SER A 294 -2.58 -27.04 8.85
CA SER A 294 -2.08 -28.02 9.81
C SER A 294 -0.66 -27.75 10.33
N GLY A 295 0.03 -26.73 9.80
CA GLY A 295 1.39 -26.34 10.17
C GLY A 295 2.49 -27.08 9.41
N ASP A 296 2.17 -28.18 8.74
CA ASP A 296 3.15 -28.93 7.95
C ASP A 296 3.51 -28.22 6.64
N VAL A 297 4.76 -28.42 6.20
CA VAL A 297 5.30 -27.81 4.98
C VAL A 297 5.35 -28.84 3.87
N ARG A 298 4.62 -28.57 2.78
CA ARG A 298 4.67 -29.38 1.57
C ARG A 298 5.58 -28.72 0.54
N THR A 299 6.51 -29.49 -0.01
CA THR A 299 7.38 -29.09 -1.11
C THR A 299 6.88 -29.74 -2.39
N VAL A 300 6.65 -28.95 -3.43
CA VAL A 300 6.11 -29.40 -4.71
C VAL A 300 7.02 -28.95 -5.83
N GLU A 301 7.42 -29.87 -6.71
CA GLU A 301 8.21 -29.48 -7.87
C GLU A 301 7.37 -28.70 -8.89
N ILE A 302 7.95 -27.67 -9.52
CA ILE A 302 7.24 -26.82 -10.49
C ILE A 302 6.62 -27.65 -11.62
N ARG A 303 7.30 -28.70 -12.09
CA ARG A 303 6.77 -29.59 -13.14
C ARG A 303 5.48 -30.31 -12.78
N ASN A 304 5.19 -30.48 -11.49
CA ASN A 304 3.97 -31.11 -10.99
C ASN A 304 2.84 -30.09 -10.78
N LEU A 305 3.11 -28.81 -10.96
CA LEU A 305 2.12 -27.74 -10.86
C LEU A 305 1.34 -27.62 -12.16
N SER A 306 0.07 -27.25 -12.00
CA SER A 306 -0.81 -26.79 -13.07
C SER A 306 -1.08 -25.29 -12.92
N LYS A 307 -1.33 -24.82 -11.69
CA LYS A 307 -1.74 -23.44 -11.42
C LYS A 307 -1.41 -23.00 -10.00
N ILE A 308 -1.09 -21.73 -9.81
CA ILE A 308 -1.03 -21.05 -8.50
C ILE A 308 -1.92 -19.81 -8.56
N VAL A 309 -2.77 -19.64 -7.56
CA VAL A 309 -3.63 -18.46 -7.40
C VAL A 309 -3.43 -17.90 -6.01
N TRP A 310 -3.16 -16.61 -5.94
CA TRP A 310 -3.16 -15.87 -4.68
C TRP A 310 -4.58 -15.43 -4.37
N ARG A 311 -5.06 -15.75 -3.17
CA ARG A 311 -6.34 -15.30 -2.62
C ARG A 311 -6.09 -14.42 -1.42
#